data_AF-A0A419JLP3-F1
#
_entry.id   AF-A0A419JLP3-F1
#
_cell.length_a   1.000
_cell.length_b   1.000
_cell.length_c   1.000
_cell.angle_alpha   90.00
_cell.angle_beta   90.00
_cell.angle_gamma   90.00
#
_symmetry.space_group_name_H-M   'P 1'
#
loop_
_entity.id
_entity.type
_entity.pdbx_description
1 polymer ?
#
loop_
_entity_poly.entity_id
_entity_poly.type
_entity_poly.pdbx_seq_one_letter_code
_entity_poly.pdbx_strand_id
1 'polypeptide(L)'
;MKKLIEIDFPIEQVNEIAEREAHAKEKYRPILFIHKWWARRLGSVFRTIVLYTLLDDNAKILGDNGKWRPVTKEELENPWSLYLKDVDFGGKIVLDPMMGGGTTIVEALRTGCKVVAQDLNPVAWLLVKKIVEPVNIEELKNAFEMLENRIADEIKKYYRTICPHCLEEYAKIRNREPEDVLKEAIEKLKVANDPKEVYEQYWFEDRSKIDGKRNIFADTMYYFWIKQVPCLACGTKVPLFRGYMLARTRDKKVIMLSALIVRIFLLLVIIRKIQSARSVERSLIRIKMEMWKGNITSALTRIVGRRM
;
A
#
# COMPACT_ATOMS: atom_id res chain seq x y z
N MET A 1 46.54 -12.42 4.72
CA MET A 1 45.90 -12.40 6.06
C MET A 1 44.50 -12.97 5.88
N LYS A 2 44.10 -13.99 6.66
CA LYS A 2 42.73 -14.53 6.56
C LYS A 2 41.72 -13.47 7.00
N LYS A 3 40.59 -13.37 6.32
CA LYS A 3 39.47 -12.53 6.74
C LYS A 3 38.67 -13.26 7.81
N LEU A 4 38.01 -12.51 8.70
CA LEU A 4 37.26 -13.11 9.80
C LEU A 4 36.15 -14.03 9.32
N ILE A 5 35.48 -13.71 8.21
CA ILE A 5 34.48 -14.61 7.60
C ILE A 5 35.02 -16.01 7.25
N GLU A 6 36.33 -16.17 7.05
CA GLU A 6 36.99 -17.46 6.78
C GLU A 6 37.34 -18.23 8.07
N ILE A 7 37.18 -17.60 9.23
CA ILE A 7 37.55 -18.13 10.55
C ILE A 7 36.29 -18.36 11.39
N ASP A 8 35.42 -17.35 11.47
CA ASP A 8 34.21 -17.36 12.28
C ASP A 8 33.09 -16.54 11.61
N PHE A 9 31.86 -16.94 11.87
CA PHE A 9 30.66 -16.24 11.43
C PHE A 9 29.58 -16.37 12.51
N PRO A 10 28.90 -15.28 12.91
CA PRO A 10 28.04 -15.26 14.08
C PRO A 10 26.66 -15.84 13.74
N ILE A 11 26.61 -17.15 13.49
CA ILE A 11 25.44 -17.88 12.98
C ILE A 11 24.25 -17.74 13.93
N GLU A 12 24.46 -17.93 15.23
CA GLU A 12 23.38 -17.88 16.22
C GLU A 12 22.76 -16.48 16.28
N GLN A 13 23.60 -15.45 16.36
CA GLN A 13 23.14 -14.07 16.51
C GLN A 13 22.51 -13.53 15.22
N VAL A 14 23.07 -13.87 14.04
CA VAL A 14 22.46 -13.44 12.77
C VAL A 14 21.15 -14.16 12.50
N ASN A 15 21.00 -15.42 12.91
CA ASN A 15 19.77 -16.19 12.71
C ASN A 15 18.59 -15.57 13.46
N GLU A 16 18.78 -15.14 14.72
CA GLU A 16 17.73 -14.47 15.49
C GLU A 16 17.18 -13.23 14.75
N ILE A 17 18.07 -12.42 14.19
CA ILE A 17 17.68 -11.21 13.45
C ILE A 17 17.07 -11.58 12.09
N ALA A 18 17.65 -12.56 11.41
CA ALA A 18 17.20 -13.04 10.10
C ALA A 18 15.79 -13.63 10.15
N GLU A 19 15.44 -14.40 11.18
CA GLU A 19 14.09 -14.94 11.36
C GLU A 19 13.06 -13.81 11.50
N ARG A 20 13.35 -12.83 12.35
CA ARG A 20 12.47 -11.66 12.53
C ARG A 20 12.33 -10.87 11.24
N GLU A 21 13.43 -10.63 10.52
CA GLU A 21 13.41 -9.96 9.21
C GLU A 21 12.56 -10.76 8.21
N ALA A 22 12.70 -12.09 8.18
CA ALA A 22 12.03 -12.96 7.22
C ALA A 22 10.50 -12.94 7.35
N HIS A 23 9.97 -12.76 8.56
CA HIS A 23 8.52 -12.70 8.82
C HIS A 23 7.83 -11.43 8.31
N ALA A 24 8.54 -10.30 8.20
CA ALA A 24 7.97 -9.02 7.80
C ALA A 24 8.97 -8.18 7.01
N LYS A 25 9.49 -8.75 5.92
CA LYS A 25 10.61 -8.18 5.15
C LYS A 25 10.30 -6.77 4.63
N GLU A 26 9.08 -6.55 4.16
CA GLU A 26 8.58 -5.27 3.66
C GLU A 26 8.53 -4.19 4.75
N LYS A 27 8.39 -4.56 6.01
CA LYS A 27 8.39 -3.64 7.15
C LYS A 27 9.81 -3.27 7.58
N TYR A 28 10.72 -4.24 7.60
CA TYR A 28 12.10 -4.01 8.05
C TYR A 28 13.03 -3.45 6.97
N ARG A 29 12.72 -3.67 5.69
CA ARG A 29 13.53 -3.23 4.54
C ARG A 29 12.66 -2.58 3.45
N PRO A 30 11.85 -1.56 3.76
CA PRO A 30 10.85 -1.03 2.83
C PRO A 30 11.44 -0.61 1.48
N ILE A 31 12.64 -0.03 1.46
CA ILE A 31 13.33 0.37 0.22
C ILE A 31 13.60 -0.82 -0.71
N LEU A 32 13.96 -1.98 -0.16
CA LEU A 32 14.16 -3.19 -0.96
C LEU A 32 12.84 -3.77 -1.47
N PHE A 33 11.67 -3.30 -1.01
CA PHE A 33 10.36 -3.83 -1.37
C PHE A 33 9.47 -2.84 -2.14
N ILE A 34 10.05 -1.81 -2.76
CA ILE A 34 9.36 -0.97 -3.75
C ILE A 34 8.74 -1.83 -4.87
N HIS A 35 9.40 -2.95 -5.21
CA HIS A 35 8.86 -4.00 -6.07
C HIS A 35 9.15 -5.40 -5.51
N LYS A 36 8.20 -6.32 -5.69
CA LYS A 36 8.32 -7.73 -5.25
C LYS A 36 9.36 -8.46 -6.11
N TRP A 37 10.35 -9.08 -5.48
CA TRP A 37 11.36 -9.93 -6.14
C TRP A 37 11.39 -11.32 -5.50
N TRP A 38 11.40 -12.38 -6.30
CA TRP A 38 11.22 -13.76 -5.81
C TRP A 38 12.44 -14.34 -5.08
N ALA A 39 13.66 -13.92 -5.45
CA ALA A 39 14.90 -14.50 -4.93
C ALA A 39 15.68 -13.52 -4.02
N ARG A 40 14.99 -12.66 -3.27
CA ARG A 40 15.64 -11.64 -2.43
C ARG A 40 16.18 -12.25 -1.13
N ARG A 41 17.49 -12.09 -0.92
CA ARG A 41 18.19 -12.47 0.31
C ARG A 41 17.99 -11.42 1.41
N LEU A 42 18.10 -11.85 2.66
CA LEU A 42 17.88 -10.99 3.82
C LEU A 42 19.02 -9.99 3.96
N GLY A 43 18.66 -8.74 4.25
CA GLY A 43 19.62 -7.66 4.49
C GLY A 43 20.46 -7.93 5.74
N SER A 44 19.88 -8.52 6.79
CA SER A 44 20.63 -8.90 7.99
C SER A 44 21.81 -9.82 7.69
N VAL A 45 21.59 -10.87 6.89
CA VAL A 45 22.62 -11.82 6.49
C VAL A 45 23.69 -11.13 5.65
N PHE A 46 23.29 -10.33 4.64
CA PHE A 46 24.24 -9.62 3.80
C PHE A 46 25.04 -8.55 4.54
N ARG A 47 24.42 -7.87 5.52
CA ARG A 47 25.11 -6.94 6.41
C ARG A 47 26.21 -7.63 7.20
N THR A 48 25.93 -8.81 7.76
CA THR A 48 26.94 -9.61 8.48
C THR A 48 28.06 -10.04 7.53
N ILE A 49 27.73 -10.52 6.32
CA ILE A 49 28.73 -10.91 5.31
C ILE A 49 29.64 -9.72 4.97
N VAL A 50 29.06 -8.56 4.66
CA VAL A 50 29.80 -7.35 4.31
C VAL A 50 30.72 -6.93 5.46
N LEU A 51 30.21 -6.95 6.70
CA LEU A 51 30.99 -6.60 7.89
C LEU A 51 32.16 -7.55 8.14
N TYR A 52 31.92 -8.87 8.15
CA TYR A 52 32.95 -9.88 8.42
C TYR A 52 33.97 -10.05 7.27
N THR A 53 33.61 -9.60 6.06
CA THR A 53 34.49 -9.67 4.89
C THR A 53 35.36 -8.41 4.76
N LEU A 54 34.77 -7.23 4.97
CA LEU A 54 35.39 -5.95 4.59
C LEU A 54 36.03 -5.19 5.76
N LEU A 55 35.74 -5.55 7.01
CA LEU A 55 36.34 -4.87 8.16
C LEU A 55 37.87 -5.05 8.15
N ASP A 56 38.57 -3.94 8.35
CA ASP A 56 40.01 -3.85 8.57
C ASP A 56 40.36 -2.55 9.29
N ASP A 57 41.64 -2.35 9.58
CA ASP A 57 42.23 -1.22 10.31
C ASP A 57 41.97 0.17 9.69
N ASN A 58 41.58 0.23 8.42
CA ASN A 58 41.22 1.48 7.75
C ASN A 58 39.75 1.87 7.98
N ALA A 59 38.95 1.00 8.59
CA ALA A 59 37.54 1.26 8.84
C ALA A 59 37.36 2.36 9.90
N LYS A 60 36.31 3.16 9.70
CA LYS A 60 35.88 4.18 10.65
C LYS A 60 34.48 3.86 11.16
N ILE A 61 34.22 4.21 12.41
CA ILE A 61 32.92 4.02 13.06
C ILE A 61 32.39 5.39 13.47
N LEU A 62 31.10 5.60 13.26
CA LEU A 62 30.42 6.79 13.77
C LEU A 62 30.17 6.61 15.27
N GLY A 63 30.86 7.41 16.09
CA GLY A 63 30.66 7.42 17.53
C GLY A 63 29.33 8.08 17.90
N ASP A 64 28.86 7.82 19.12
CA ASP A 64 27.61 8.38 19.64
C ASP A 64 27.67 9.93 19.77
N ASN A 65 28.87 10.51 19.72
CA ASN A 65 29.12 11.95 19.65
C ASN A 65 28.99 12.54 18.21
N GLY A 66 28.57 11.73 17.23
CA GLY A 66 28.45 12.12 15.83
C GLY A 66 29.77 12.28 15.08
N LYS A 67 30.90 11.85 15.67
CA LYS A 67 32.22 11.95 15.05
C LYS A 67 32.75 10.57 14.63
N TRP A 68 33.37 10.53 13.46
CA TRP A 68 34.06 9.34 12.98
C TRP A 68 35.35 9.11 13.77
N ARG A 69 35.56 7.87 14.21
CA ARG A 69 36.80 7.42 14.85
C ARG A 69 37.33 6.15 14.17
N PRO A 70 38.63 5.85 14.26
CA PRO A 70 39.15 4.57 13.84
C PRO A 70 38.54 3.42 14.67
N VAL A 71 38.49 2.25 14.05
CA VAL A 71 38.15 0.98 14.71
C VAL A 71 39.23 0.57 15.72
N THR A 72 38.81 0.00 16.86
CA THR A 72 39.75 -0.52 17.87
C THR A 72 40.18 -1.96 17.54
N LYS A 73 41.26 -2.45 18.16
CA LYS A 73 41.68 -3.85 17.99
C LYS A 73 40.61 -4.85 18.45
N GLU A 74 39.94 -4.56 19.57
CA GLU A 74 38.85 -5.40 20.10
C GLU A 74 37.68 -5.49 19.11
N GLU A 75 37.33 -4.37 18.45
CA GLU A 75 36.28 -4.33 17.44
C GLU A 75 36.69 -5.05 16.14
N LEU A 76 37.97 -5.00 15.78
CA LEU A 76 38.51 -5.78 14.66
C LEU A 76 38.43 -7.28 14.92
N GLU A 77 38.63 -7.72 16.17
CA GLU A 77 38.55 -9.13 16.57
C GLU A 77 37.10 -9.60 16.76
N ASN A 78 36.18 -8.67 17.09
CA ASN A 78 34.76 -8.95 17.26
C ASN A 78 33.87 -8.01 16.43
N PRO A 79 33.73 -8.24 15.11
CA PRO A 79 32.92 -7.39 14.24
C PRO A 79 31.45 -7.36 14.62
N TRP A 80 30.93 -8.39 15.31
CA TRP A 80 29.54 -8.42 15.75
C TRP A 80 29.18 -7.21 16.63
N SER A 81 30.13 -6.72 17.43
CA SER A 81 29.96 -5.49 18.24
C SER A 81 29.60 -4.26 17.40
N LEU A 82 29.96 -4.25 16.12
CA LEU A 82 29.71 -3.17 15.16
C LEU A 82 28.44 -3.37 14.34
N TYR A 83 27.72 -4.49 14.50
CA TYR A 83 26.60 -4.84 13.64
C TYR A 83 25.49 -3.78 13.63
N LEU A 84 25.26 -3.07 14.75
CA LEU A 84 24.28 -1.99 14.84
C LEU A 84 24.87 -0.58 14.67
N LYS A 85 26.18 -0.47 14.42
CA LYS A 85 26.88 0.81 14.25
C LYS A 85 26.98 1.19 12.77
N ASP A 86 27.14 2.49 12.51
CA ASP A 86 27.50 2.98 11.18
C ASP A 86 29.01 2.85 11.01
N VAL A 87 29.41 2.05 10.00
CA VAL A 87 30.80 1.72 9.72
C VAL A 87 31.10 2.14 8.28
N ASP A 88 32.18 2.87 8.09
CA ASP A 88 32.72 3.25 6.77
C ASP A 88 33.98 2.42 6.50
N PHE A 89 33.96 1.64 5.42
CA PHE A 89 35.09 0.82 4.99
C PHE A 89 36.08 1.54 4.08
N GLY A 90 35.97 2.86 3.92
CA GLY A 90 36.95 3.69 3.22
C GLY A 90 36.86 3.60 1.71
N GLY A 91 35.65 3.46 1.14
CA GLY A 91 35.47 3.50 -0.31
C GLY A 91 35.88 2.23 -1.06
N LYS A 92 36.03 1.09 -0.37
CA LYS A 92 36.26 -0.23 -0.99
C LYS A 92 35.23 -0.53 -2.08
N ILE A 93 35.65 -1.26 -3.12
CA ILE A 93 34.79 -1.61 -4.24
C ILE A 93 34.23 -3.02 -4.04
N VAL A 94 32.90 -3.15 -4.10
CA VAL A 94 32.17 -4.42 -4.07
C VAL A 94 31.62 -4.71 -5.47
N LEU A 95 31.95 -5.87 -6.02
CA LEU A 95 31.41 -6.38 -7.28
C LEU A 95 30.33 -7.44 -7.00
N ASP A 96 29.14 -7.25 -7.55
CA ASP A 96 28.09 -8.28 -7.59
C ASP A 96 27.63 -8.50 -9.05
N PRO A 97 28.11 -9.56 -9.72
CA PRO A 97 27.79 -9.81 -11.12
C PRO A 97 26.37 -10.38 -11.32
N MET A 98 25.65 -10.72 -10.23
CA MET A 98 24.33 -11.36 -10.25
C MET A 98 23.44 -10.78 -9.14
N MET A 99 23.32 -9.45 -9.10
CA MET A 99 22.77 -8.73 -7.93
C MET A 99 21.30 -9.02 -7.62
N GLY A 100 20.53 -9.47 -8.61
CA GLY A 100 19.11 -9.77 -8.51
C GLY A 100 18.33 -8.63 -7.86
N GLY A 101 17.84 -8.88 -6.64
CA GLY A 101 17.04 -7.93 -5.90
C GLY A 101 17.80 -6.76 -5.27
N GLY A 102 19.14 -6.72 -5.37
CA GLY A 102 19.98 -5.61 -4.92
C GLY A 102 20.33 -5.57 -3.44
N THR A 103 20.11 -6.64 -2.68
CA THR A 103 20.43 -6.67 -1.24
C THR A 103 21.91 -6.37 -0.98
N THR A 104 22.82 -7.02 -1.72
CA THR A 104 24.27 -6.76 -1.65
C THR A 104 24.61 -5.30 -1.87
N ILE A 105 23.96 -4.69 -2.86
CA ILE A 105 24.24 -3.32 -3.31
C ILE A 105 23.83 -2.32 -2.24
N VAL A 106 22.62 -2.47 -1.70
CA VAL A 106 22.13 -1.59 -0.62
C VAL A 106 22.98 -1.73 0.63
N GLU A 107 23.29 -2.95 1.07
CA GLU A 107 24.08 -3.14 2.29
C GLU A 107 25.53 -2.67 2.14
N ALA A 108 26.14 -2.80 0.96
CA ALA A 108 27.48 -2.27 0.69
C ALA A 108 27.50 -0.73 0.62
N LEU A 109 26.53 -0.10 -0.04
CA LEU A 109 26.46 1.37 -0.12
C LEU A 109 26.29 2.01 1.26
N ARG A 110 25.59 1.35 2.19
CA ARG A 110 25.42 1.82 3.57
C ARG A 110 26.72 1.86 4.37
N THR A 111 27.77 1.20 3.91
CA THR A 111 29.06 1.11 4.61
C THR A 111 30.18 1.89 3.94
N GLY A 112 29.82 2.90 3.13
CA GLY A 112 30.77 3.73 2.41
C GLY A 112 31.48 3.03 1.25
N CYS A 113 31.10 1.80 0.91
CA CYS A 113 31.65 1.11 -0.26
C CYS A 113 31.14 1.71 -1.56
N LYS A 114 31.95 1.56 -2.61
CA LYS A 114 31.54 1.73 -4.00
C LYS A 114 31.07 0.38 -4.52
N VAL A 115 30.10 0.39 -5.43
CA VAL A 115 29.49 -0.83 -5.95
C VAL A 115 29.60 -0.87 -7.47
N VAL A 116 29.96 -2.04 -7.99
CA VAL A 116 29.83 -2.39 -9.41
C VAL A 116 28.88 -3.57 -9.47
N ALA A 117 27.78 -3.45 -10.19
CA ALA A 117 26.73 -4.44 -10.16
C ALA A 117 26.16 -4.70 -11.55
N GLN A 118 25.83 -5.97 -11.80
CA GLN A 118 25.22 -6.41 -13.04
C GLN A 118 24.09 -7.41 -12.74
N ASP A 119 23.08 -7.41 -13.59
CA ASP A 119 22.13 -8.51 -13.69
C ASP A 119 21.73 -8.69 -15.15
N LEU A 120 21.47 -9.93 -15.56
CA LEU A 120 20.96 -10.22 -16.91
C LEU A 120 19.53 -9.69 -17.08
N ASN A 121 18.75 -9.67 -16.00
CA ASN A 121 17.36 -9.23 -16.03
C ASN A 121 17.26 -7.69 -16.00
N PRO A 122 16.71 -7.05 -17.05
CA PRO A 122 16.58 -5.59 -17.09
C PRO A 122 15.67 -5.04 -15.99
N VAL A 123 14.73 -5.84 -15.48
CA VAL A 123 13.87 -5.47 -14.34
C VAL A 123 14.67 -5.42 -13.04
N ALA A 124 15.60 -6.36 -12.82
CA ALA A 124 16.50 -6.32 -11.68
C ALA A 124 17.37 -5.07 -11.74
N TRP A 125 17.98 -4.80 -12.91
CA TRP A 125 18.78 -3.60 -13.11
C TRP A 125 18.00 -2.31 -12.83
N LEU A 126 16.82 -2.15 -13.42
CA LEU A 126 16.01 -0.95 -13.23
C LEU A 126 15.58 -0.78 -11.77
N LEU A 127 15.17 -1.88 -11.13
CA LEU A 127 14.74 -1.87 -9.73
C LEU A 127 15.87 -1.43 -8.81
N VAL A 128 17.05 -2.07 -8.91
CA VAL A 128 18.20 -1.73 -8.05
C VAL A 128 18.69 -0.31 -8.33
N LYS A 129 18.72 0.12 -9.60
CA LYS A 129 19.01 1.51 -9.95
C LYS A 129 18.08 2.46 -9.19
N LYS A 130 16.76 2.24 -9.23
CA LYS A 130 15.78 3.12 -8.56
C LYS A 130 15.84 3.05 -7.03
N ILE A 131 16.29 1.92 -6.46
CA ILE A 131 16.49 1.78 -5.01
C ILE A 131 17.64 2.66 -4.51
N VAL A 132 18.70 2.84 -5.30
CA VAL A 132 19.95 3.51 -4.86
C VAL A 132 20.18 4.88 -5.49
N GLU A 133 19.43 5.24 -6.52
CA GLU A 133 19.54 6.53 -7.21
C GLU A 133 19.21 7.67 -6.22
N PRO A 134 20.08 8.69 -6.10
CA PRO A 134 19.79 9.84 -5.26
C PRO A 134 18.57 10.59 -5.80
N VAL A 135 17.69 10.99 -4.90
CA VAL A 135 16.47 11.74 -5.25
C VAL A 135 16.49 13.08 -4.53
N ASN A 136 16.19 14.16 -5.25
CA ASN A 136 15.91 15.44 -4.65
C ASN A 136 14.54 15.37 -3.95
N ILE A 137 14.56 15.32 -2.61
CA ILE A 137 13.35 15.17 -1.79
C ILE A 137 12.38 16.33 -2.04
N GLU A 138 12.90 17.53 -2.25
CA GLU A 138 12.07 18.72 -2.45
C GLU A 138 11.38 18.69 -3.81
N GLU A 139 12.11 18.31 -4.86
CA GLU A 139 11.53 18.10 -6.19
C GLU A 139 10.45 17.01 -6.17
N LEU A 140 10.68 15.91 -5.46
CA LEU A 140 9.72 14.82 -5.32
C LEU A 140 8.44 15.27 -4.61
N LYS A 141 8.56 16.05 -3.52
CA LYS A 141 7.40 16.61 -2.79
C LYS A 141 6.62 17.56 -3.68
N ASN A 142 7.29 18.49 -4.35
CA ASN A 142 6.66 19.44 -5.25
C ASN A 142 5.93 18.73 -6.41
N ALA A 143 6.53 17.68 -6.98
CA ALA A 143 5.89 16.87 -8.01
C ALA A 143 4.65 16.12 -7.49
N PHE A 144 4.71 15.60 -6.26
CA PHE A 144 3.57 14.97 -5.60
C PHE A 144 2.44 15.96 -5.36
N GLU A 145 2.72 17.12 -4.78
CA GLU A 145 1.72 18.17 -4.51
C GLU A 145 1.09 18.68 -5.80
N MET A 146 1.90 18.89 -6.86
CA MET A 146 1.39 19.26 -8.18
C MET A 146 0.45 18.20 -8.73
N LEU A 147 0.80 16.91 -8.60
CA LEU A 147 -0.04 15.80 -9.02
C LEU A 147 -1.35 15.80 -8.22
N GLU A 148 -1.25 15.85 -6.88
CA GLU A 148 -2.40 15.86 -5.99
C GLU A 148 -3.35 17.01 -6.33
N ASN A 149 -2.85 18.24 -6.42
CA ASN A 149 -3.67 19.42 -6.74
C ASN A 149 -4.40 19.31 -8.09
N ARG A 150 -3.82 18.59 -9.06
CA ARG A 150 -4.44 18.40 -10.40
C ARG A 150 -5.51 17.33 -10.43
N ILE A 151 -5.39 16.28 -9.63
CA ILE A 151 -6.24 15.07 -9.77
C ILE A 151 -7.04 14.72 -8.52
N ALA A 152 -6.70 15.29 -7.36
CA ALA A 152 -7.30 14.90 -6.09
C ALA A 152 -8.81 15.08 -6.12
N ASP A 153 -9.31 16.24 -6.56
CA ASP A 153 -10.75 16.50 -6.60
C ASP A 153 -11.47 15.57 -7.59
N GLU A 154 -10.86 15.33 -8.76
CA GLU A 154 -11.38 14.42 -9.78
C GLU A 154 -11.47 12.97 -9.30
N ILE A 155 -10.57 12.56 -8.41
CA ILE A 155 -10.56 11.20 -7.85
C ILE A 155 -11.45 11.13 -6.59
N LYS A 156 -11.24 12.03 -5.62
CA LYS A 156 -11.91 12.07 -4.31
C LYS A 156 -13.42 12.26 -4.45
N LYS A 157 -13.91 12.91 -5.51
CA LYS A 157 -15.36 13.01 -5.77
C LYS A 157 -16.04 11.65 -5.94
N TYR A 158 -15.33 10.59 -6.32
CA TYR A 158 -15.93 9.25 -6.40
C TYR A 158 -15.89 8.49 -5.08
N TYR A 159 -15.24 9.04 -4.05
CA TYR A 159 -14.97 8.38 -2.78
C TYR A 159 -15.69 9.06 -1.60
N ARG A 160 -16.96 9.41 -1.78
CA ARG A 160 -17.82 9.97 -0.74
C ARG A 160 -18.84 8.94 -0.24
N THR A 161 -19.22 9.06 1.03
CA THR A 161 -20.31 8.30 1.66
C THR A 161 -21.28 9.27 2.35
N ILE A 162 -22.49 8.84 2.65
CA ILE A 162 -23.45 9.66 3.42
C ILE A 162 -23.24 9.38 4.91
N CYS A 163 -23.07 10.44 5.70
CA CYS A 163 -22.99 10.39 7.15
C CYS A 163 -24.41 10.28 7.75
N PRO A 164 -24.73 9.20 8.51
CA PRO A 164 -26.07 9.01 9.07
C PRO A 164 -26.50 10.15 10.00
N HIS A 165 -25.59 10.66 10.84
CA HIS A 165 -25.91 11.76 11.76
C HIS A 165 -26.18 13.08 11.04
N CYS A 166 -25.37 13.42 10.04
CA CYS A 166 -25.57 14.64 9.25
C CYS A 166 -26.84 14.53 8.39
N LEU A 167 -27.16 13.34 7.88
CA LEU A 167 -28.41 13.09 7.16
C LEU A 167 -29.63 13.30 8.05
N GLU A 168 -29.63 12.75 9.27
CA GLU A 168 -30.73 12.93 10.23
C GLU A 168 -30.95 14.40 10.59
N GLU A 169 -29.88 15.13 10.87
CA GLU A 169 -29.95 16.56 11.19
C GLU A 169 -30.44 17.38 10.00
N TYR A 170 -29.90 17.11 8.80
CA TYR A 170 -30.34 17.75 7.56
C TYR A 170 -31.84 17.53 7.30
N ALA A 171 -32.31 16.29 7.48
CA ALA A 171 -33.70 15.92 7.29
C ALA A 171 -34.63 16.61 8.31
N LYS A 172 -34.23 16.67 9.59
CA LYS A 172 -34.94 17.40 10.66
C LYS A 172 -35.09 18.88 10.34
N ILE A 173 -34.02 19.56 9.91
CA ILE A 173 -34.05 20.98 9.56
C ILE A 173 -35.01 21.25 8.39
N ARG A 174 -35.10 20.31 7.45
CA ARG A 174 -35.97 20.42 6.26
C ARG A 174 -37.38 19.86 6.48
N ASN A 175 -37.70 19.38 7.69
CA ASN A 175 -38.96 18.72 8.02
C ASN A 175 -39.29 17.55 7.05
N ARG A 176 -38.30 16.68 6.81
CA ARG A 176 -38.37 15.50 5.92
C ARG A 176 -37.90 14.25 6.65
N GLU A 177 -38.30 13.08 6.14
CA GLU A 177 -37.77 11.80 6.60
C GLU A 177 -36.36 11.54 6.03
N PRO A 178 -35.39 11.05 6.84
CA PRO A 178 -34.02 10.76 6.39
C PRO A 178 -33.95 9.79 5.20
N GLU A 179 -34.83 8.78 5.17
CA GLU A 179 -34.88 7.77 4.11
C GLU A 179 -35.23 8.38 2.75
N ASP A 180 -36.09 9.40 2.72
CA ASP A 180 -36.50 10.05 1.48
C ASP A 180 -35.40 10.94 0.92
N VAL A 181 -34.70 11.66 1.81
CA VAL A 181 -33.51 12.45 1.46
C VAL A 181 -32.42 11.53 0.91
N LEU A 182 -32.20 10.36 1.53
CA LEU A 182 -31.24 9.36 1.10
C LEU A 182 -31.57 8.81 -0.30
N LYS A 183 -32.83 8.38 -0.52
CA LYS A 183 -33.29 7.88 -1.82
C LYS A 183 -33.11 8.93 -2.92
N GLU A 184 -33.51 10.17 -2.64
CA GLU A 184 -33.34 11.29 -3.58
C GLU A 184 -31.87 11.51 -3.95
N ALA A 185 -30.98 11.58 -2.95
CA ALA A 185 -29.55 11.78 -3.17
C ALA A 185 -28.96 10.64 -4.03
N ILE A 186 -29.34 9.39 -3.75
CA ILE A 186 -28.90 8.22 -4.51
C ILE A 186 -29.38 8.28 -5.97
N GLU A 187 -30.64 8.62 -6.22
CA GLU A 187 -31.16 8.71 -7.59
C GLU A 187 -30.49 9.83 -8.38
N LYS A 188 -30.28 11.00 -7.78
CA LYS A 188 -29.52 12.11 -8.40
C LYS A 188 -28.11 11.68 -8.79
N LEU A 189 -27.40 10.98 -7.90
CA LEU A 189 -26.04 10.51 -8.18
C LEU A 189 -25.97 9.44 -9.27
N LYS A 190 -27.03 8.62 -9.49
CA LYS A 190 -27.05 7.62 -10.56
C LYS A 190 -27.10 8.27 -11.95
N VAL A 191 -27.80 9.39 -12.07
CA VAL A 191 -28.00 10.06 -13.36
C VAL A 191 -26.95 11.13 -13.65
N ALA A 192 -26.43 11.78 -12.60
CA ALA A 192 -25.46 12.87 -12.70
C ALA A 192 -24.21 12.46 -13.51
N ASN A 193 -23.73 13.40 -14.33
CA ASN A 193 -22.47 13.24 -15.05
C ASN A 193 -21.28 13.54 -14.12
N ASP A 194 -21.40 14.58 -13.28
CA ASP A 194 -20.45 14.86 -12.20
C ASP A 194 -21.14 14.71 -10.82
N PRO A 195 -20.68 13.77 -9.97
CA PRO A 195 -21.19 13.63 -8.61
C PRO A 195 -21.08 14.89 -7.74
N LYS A 196 -20.10 15.77 -8.02
CA LYS A 196 -19.88 17.02 -7.27
C LYS A 196 -21.10 17.93 -7.33
N GLU A 197 -21.76 18.01 -8.48
CA GLU A 197 -23.01 18.79 -8.65
C GLU A 197 -24.12 18.33 -7.71
N VAL A 198 -24.13 17.05 -7.36
CA VAL A 198 -25.09 16.51 -6.39
C VAL A 198 -24.64 16.81 -4.97
N TYR A 199 -23.34 16.68 -4.67
CA TYR A 199 -22.80 16.97 -3.33
C TYR A 199 -23.10 18.41 -2.89
N GLU A 200 -22.96 19.38 -3.80
CA GLU A 200 -23.22 20.80 -3.50
C GLU A 200 -24.69 21.09 -3.10
N GLN A 201 -25.63 20.19 -3.37
CA GLN A 201 -27.06 20.40 -3.07
C GLN A 201 -27.42 20.11 -1.60
N TYR A 202 -26.53 19.49 -0.83
CA TYR A 202 -26.84 18.99 0.52
C TYR A 202 -25.98 19.64 1.62
N TRP A 203 -25.50 20.86 1.38
CA TRP A 203 -24.92 21.70 2.42
C TRP A 203 -25.99 22.27 3.35
N PHE A 204 -25.67 22.39 4.63
CA PHE A 204 -26.53 22.97 5.66
C PHE A 204 -25.73 23.60 6.80
N GLU A 205 -26.40 24.47 7.56
CA GLU A 205 -25.79 25.19 8.67
C GLU A 205 -25.89 24.40 10.00
N ASP A 206 -24.76 24.25 10.69
CA ASP A 206 -24.60 23.76 12.05
C ASP A 206 -24.44 24.93 13.02
N ARG A 207 -25.54 25.29 13.67
CA ARG A 207 -25.56 26.39 14.65
C ARG A 207 -24.75 26.09 15.92
N SER A 208 -24.27 24.87 16.12
CA SER A 208 -23.46 24.48 17.28
C SER A 208 -21.95 24.69 17.08
N LYS A 209 -21.50 24.99 15.87
CA LYS A 209 -20.07 25.12 15.53
C LYS A 209 -19.70 26.52 15.05
N ILE A 210 -18.46 26.91 15.34
CA ILE A 210 -17.89 28.23 14.98
C ILE A 210 -17.77 28.40 13.44
N ASP A 211 -17.46 27.31 12.72
CA ASP A 211 -17.50 27.24 11.24
C ASP A 211 -18.68 26.37 10.80
N GLY A 212 -19.88 26.89 11.00
CA GLY A 212 -21.14 26.14 10.98
C GLY A 212 -21.58 25.63 9.62
N LYS A 213 -20.72 25.29 8.64
CA LYS A 213 -21.15 24.66 7.38
C LYS A 213 -20.83 23.17 7.37
N ARG A 214 -21.82 22.33 7.10
CA ARG A 214 -21.67 20.88 6.97
C ARG A 214 -22.40 20.35 5.75
N ASN A 215 -21.97 19.18 5.29
CA ASN A 215 -22.62 18.44 4.23
C ASN A 215 -23.03 17.05 4.75
N ILE A 216 -24.09 16.46 4.19
CA ILE A 216 -24.46 15.07 4.51
C ILE A 216 -23.42 14.07 3.98
N PHE A 217 -22.61 14.46 2.99
CA PHE A 217 -21.54 13.65 2.42
C PHE A 217 -20.23 13.79 3.22
N ALA A 218 -19.55 12.68 3.44
CA ALA A 218 -18.26 12.57 4.11
C ALA A 218 -17.25 11.81 3.23
N ASP A 219 -15.96 12.05 3.45
CA ASP A 219 -14.89 11.32 2.77
C ASP A 219 -14.84 9.86 3.23
N THR A 220 -14.69 8.95 2.26
CA THR A 220 -14.58 7.52 2.55
C THR A 220 -13.12 7.14 2.76
N MET A 221 -12.83 6.59 3.94
CA MET A 221 -11.47 6.13 4.26
C MET A 221 -11.14 4.78 3.63
N TYR A 222 -12.08 3.82 3.64
CA TYR A 222 -11.86 2.46 3.16
C TYR A 222 -13.13 1.85 2.54
N TYR A 223 -12.95 1.10 1.44
CA TYR A 223 -13.99 0.24 0.87
C TYR A 223 -13.63 -1.22 1.12
N PHE A 224 -14.48 -1.93 1.87
CA PHE A 224 -14.34 -3.36 2.08
C PHE A 224 -15.20 -4.13 1.10
N TRP A 225 -14.55 -4.95 0.28
CA TRP A 225 -15.21 -5.78 -0.73
C TRP A 225 -15.36 -7.21 -0.21
N ILE A 226 -16.60 -7.64 0.02
CA ILE A 226 -16.89 -9.01 0.41
C ILE A 226 -17.28 -9.79 -0.85
N LYS A 227 -16.39 -10.67 -1.31
CA LYS A 227 -16.75 -11.64 -2.36
C LYS A 227 -17.78 -12.61 -1.80
N GLN A 228 -18.81 -12.91 -2.57
CA GLN A 228 -19.84 -13.89 -2.22
C GLN A 228 -19.89 -14.98 -3.28
N VAL A 229 -20.15 -16.22 -2.86
CA VAL A 229 -20.37 -17.39 -3.72
C VAL A 229 -21.75 -17.97 -3.44
N PRO A 230 -22.46 -18.51 -4.44
CA PRO A 230 -23.69 -19.24 -4.18
C PRO A 230 -23.38 -20.54 -3.42
N CYS A 231 -24.17 -20.86 -2.41
CA CYS A 231 -24.17 -22.19 -1.81
C CYS A 231 -24.55 -23.23 -2.86
N LEU A 232 -23.76 -24.29 -3.02
CA LEU A 232 -24.02 -25.34 -4.01
C LEU A 232 -25.32 -26.13 -3.73
N ALA A 233 -25.81 -26.13 -2.49
CA ALA A 233 -27.02 -26.85 -2.09
C ALA A 233 -28.31 -26.01 -2.21
N CYS A 234 -28.29 -24.76 -1.72
CA CYS A 234 -29.49 -23.93 -1.63
C CYS A 234 -29.44 -22.62 -2.42
N GLY A 235 -28.32 -22.31 -3.09
CA GLY A 235 -28.15 -21.10 -3.90
C GLY A 235 -28.00 -19.80 -3.09
N THR A 236 -28.20 -19.82 -1.77
CA THR A 236 -27.99 -18.65 -0.90
C THR A 236 -26.59 -18.08 -1.08
N LYS A 237 -26.47 -16.76 -1.24
CA LYS A 237 -25.17 -16.10 -1.40
C LYS A 237 -24.41 -16.10 -0.07
N VAL A 238 -23.36 -16.91 0.00
CA VAL A 238 -22.47 -17.03 1.15
C VAL A 238 -21.26 -16.12 0.94
N PRO A 239 -20.90 -15.26 1.91
CA PRO A 239 -19.67 -14.49 1.84
C PRO A 239 -18.44 -15.41 1.99
N LEU A 240 -17.42 -15.18 1.16
CA LEU A 240 -16.16 -15.93 1.17
C LEU A 240 -15.24 -15.57 2.36
N PHE A 241 -15.60 -14.56 3.15
CA PHE A 241 -14.88 -14.20 4.36
C PHE A 241 -15.50 -14.91 5.56
N ARG A 242 -14.68 -15.57 6.38
CA ARG A 242 -15.12 -16.27 7.60
C ARG A 242 -15.47 -15.34 8.76
N GLY A 243 -15.17 -14.03 8.67
CA GLY A 243 -15.45 -13.08 9.73
C GLY A 243 -15.64 -11.66 9.21
N TYR A 244 -16.52 -10.91 9.87
CA TYR A 244 -16.78 -9.48 9.62
C TYR A 244 -16.00 -8.57 10.58
N MET A 245 -15.07 -9.15 11.35
CA MET A 245 -14.25 -8.44 12.32
C MET A 245 -13.16 -7.68 11.57
N LEU A 246 -13.27 -6.36 11.54
CA LEU A 246 -12.33 -5.48 10.87
C LEU A 246 -11.12 -5.14 11.75
N ALA A 247 -11.35 -4.97 13.06
CA ALA A 247 -10.32 -4.65 14.03
C ALA A 247 -10.74 -5.14 15.43
N ARG A 248 -9.74 -5.50 16.22
CA ARG A 248 -9.86 -5.78 17.66
C ARG A 248 -8.98 -4.78 18.39
N THR A 249 -9.57 -3.85 19.14
CA THR A 249 -8.77 -2.96 20.00
C THR A 249 -8.23 -3.76 21.19
N ARG A 250 -7.16 -3.26 21.83
CA ARG A 250 -6.61 -3.83 23.08
C ARG A 250 -7.70 -3.96 24.15
N ASP A 251 -8.70 -3.08 24.11
CA ASP A 251 -9.85 -3.02 25.03
C ASP A 251 -11.08 -3.85 24.58
N LYS A 252 -10.88 -4.88 23.74
CA LYS A 252 -11.91 -5.87 23.32
C LYS A 252 -13.15 -5.31 22.61
N LYS A 253 -13.16 -4.04 22.15
CA LYS A 253 -14.24 -3.56 21.27
C LYS A 253 -14.03 -4.13 19.86
N VAL A 254 -15.02 -4.88 19.39
CA VAL A 254 -15.02 -5.51 18.06
C VAL A 254 -15.90 -4.64 17.14
N ILE A 255 -15.35 -4.23 16.00
CA ILE A 255 -16.12 -3.51 14.97
C ILE A 255 -16.53 -4.52 13.87
N MET A 256 -17.83 -4.68 13.66
CA MET A 256 -18.43 -5.54 12.63
C MET A 256 -19.10 -4.71 11.51
N LEU A 257 -18.94 -5.14 10.25
CA LEU A 257 -19.69 -4.59 9.11
C LEU A 257 -21.09 -5.21 9.01
N SER A 258 -22.13 -4.40 8.87
CA SER A 258 -23.46 -4.85 8.42
C SER A 258 -23.55 -4.81 6.88
N ALA A 259 -24.15 -5.84 6.29
CA ALA A 259 -24.02 -6.20 4.87
C ALA A 259 -24.83 -5.33 3.86
N LEU A 260 -25.34 -4.16 4.24
CA LEU A 260 -26.36 -3.47 3.45
C LEU A 260 -25.84 -2.38 2.47
N ILE A 261 -24.57 -1.98 2.52
CA ILE A 261 -24.14 -0.72 1.85
C ILE A 261 -23.49 -0.90 0.45
N VAL A 262 -23.18 -2.11 -0.01
CA VAL A 262 -22.21 -2.25 -1.14
C VAL A 262 -22.83 -2.52 -2.52
N ARG A 263 -24.17 -2.61 -2.69
CA ARG A 263 -24.72 -3.35 -3.84
C ARG A 263 -25.25 -2.61 -5.08
N ILE A 264 -25.32 -1.28 -5.15
CA ILE A 264 -26.01 -0.63 -6.29
C ILE A 264 -25.14 0.33 -7.12
N PHE A 265 -24.01 0.83 -6.60
CA PHE A 265 -23.29 1.92 -7.27
C PHE A 265 -22.32 1.50 -8.39
N LEU A 266 -21.74 0.30 -8.32
CA LEU A 266 -20.60 -0.02 -9.18
C LEU A 266 -20.98 -0.46 -10.61
N LEU A 267 -22.21 -0.92 -10.85
CA LEU A 267 -22.58 -1.45 -12.17
C LEU A 267 -22.78 -0.34 -13.21
N LEU A 268 -23.31 0.82 -12.80
CA LEU A 268 -23.67 1.91 -13.72
C LEU A 268 -22.46 2.75 -14.14
N VAL A 269 -21.49 2.93 -13.24
CA VAL A 269 -20.27 3.71 -13.51
C VAL A 269 -19.33 2.99 -14.49
N ILE A 270 -19.27 1.65 -14.42
CA ILE A 270 -18.42 0.85 -15.31
C ILE A 270 -18.98 0.86 -16.74
N ILE A 271 -20.31 0.76 -16.92
CA ILE A 271 -20.96 0.76 -18.25
C ILE A 271 -20.74 2.08 -18.99
N ARG A 272 -20.80 3.23 -18.29
CA ARG A 272 -20.54 4.55 -18.90
C ARG A 272 -19.07 4.75 -19.28
N LYS A 273 -18.11 4.27 -18.47
CA LYS A 273 -16.66 4.39 -18.77
C LYS A 273 -16.20 3.58 -19.99
N ILE A 274 -16.91 2.49 -20.31
CA ILE A 274 -16.62 1.67 -21.51
C ILE A 274 -17.00 2.39 -22.80
N GLN A 275 -18.04 3.22 -22.76
CA GLN A 275 -18.52 3.95 -23.94
C GLN A 275 -17.62 5.16 -24.29
N SER A 276 -16.88 5.71 -23.34
CA SER A 276 -16.02 6.90 -23.53
C SER A 276 -14.52 6.61 -23.76
N ALA A 277 -14.05 5.37 -23.59
CA ALA A 277 -12.62 5.02 -23.71
C ALA A 277 -12.12 4.92 -25.18
N ARG A 278 -10.83 5.21 -25.43
CA ARG A 278 -10.17 5.07 -26.75
C ARG A 278 -9.84 3.60 -27.08
N SER A 279 -9.59 3.26 -28.35
CA SER A 279 -9.62 1.87 -28.86
C SER A 279 -8.65 0.88 -28.17
N VAL A 280 -7.51 1.35 -27.68
CA VAL A 280 -6.51 0.50 -26.98
C VAL A 280 -7.00 0.10 -25.57
N GLU A 281 -7.67 1.01 -24.85
CA GLU A 281 -8.28 0.72 -23.54
C GLU A 281 -9.52 -0.17 -23.66
N ARG A 282 -10.28 -0.04 -24.76
CA ARG A 282 -11.41 -0.93 -25.05
C ARG A 282 -10.96 -2.39 -25.13
N SER A 283 -9.77 -2.68 -25.64
CA SER A 283 -9.26 -4.05 -25.81
C SER A 283 -8.95 -4.72 -24.47
N LEU A 284 -8.29 -4.00 -23.55
CA LEU A 284 -7.99 -4.45 -22.19
C LEU A 284 -9.25 -4.62 -21.33
N ILE A 285 -10.24 -3.73 -21.50
CA ILE A 285 -11.52 -3.82 -20.79
C ILE A 285 -12.40 -4.94 -21.38
N ARG A 286 -12.37 -5.16 -22.70
CA ARG A 286 -13.10 -6.23 -23.39
C ARG A 286 -12.56 -7.62 -23.01
N ILE A 287 -11.25 -7.80 -22.89
CA ILE A 287 -10.63 -9.05 -22.39
C ILE A 287 -11.07 -9.36 -20.94
N LYS A 288 -11.21 -8.35 -20.07
CA LYS A 288 -11.74 -8.53 -18.70
C LYS A 288 -13.25 -8.74 -18.62
N MET A 289 -14.01 -8.23 -19.59
CA MET A 289 -15.48 -8.37 -19.65
C MET A 289 -15.97 -9.64 -20.36
N GLU A 290 -15.20 -10.23 -21.29
CA GLU A 290 -15.56 -11.48 -21.97
C GLU A 290 -15.60 -12.66 -20.98
N MET A 291 -14.78 -12.64 -19.92
CA MET A 291 -14.90 -13.55 -18.78
C MET A 291 -16.19 -13.35 -17.95
N TRP A 292 -16.92 -12.25 -18.13
CA TRP A 292 -18.06 -11.82 -17.31
C TRP A 292 -19.43 -12.02 -17.99
N LYS A 293 -19.48 -12.13 -19.32
CA LYS A 293 -20.74 -12.11 -20.09
C LYS A 293 -21.46 -13.46 -20.26
N GLY A 294 -20.85 -14.58 -19.86
CA GLY A 294 -21.41 -15.91 -20.12
C GLY A 294 -22.72 -16.27 -19.38
N ASN A 295 -23.10 -15.57 -18.30
CA ASN A 295 -24.15 -16.07 -17.38
C ASN A 295 -25.24 -15.06 -16.98
N ILE A 296 -25.43 -13.96 -17.73
CA ILE A 296 -26.41 -12.92 -17.37
C ILE A 296 -27.77 -13.10 -18.09
N THR A 297 -27.85 -13.87 -19.17
CA THR A 297 -29.03 -13.84 -20.05
C THR A 297 -30.23 -14.68 -19.62
N SER A 298 -30.17 -15.52 -18.57
CA SER A 298 -31.32 -16.37 -18.17
C SER A 298 -32.06 -15.95 -16.90
N ALA A 299 -31.56 -14.98 -16.13
CA ALA A 299 -32.12 -14.65 -14.81
C ALA A 299 -33.18 -13.54 -14.80
N LEU A 300 -33.38 -12.83 -15.93
CA LEU A 300 -34.31 -11.71 -16.01
C LEU A 300 -35.79 -12.10 -16.13
N THR A 301 -36.14 -13.37 -16.35
CA THR A 301 -37.54 -13.78 -16.62
C THR A 301 -38.30 -14.36 -15.43
N ARG A 302 -37.70 -14.49 -14.22
CA ARG A 302 -38.38 -15.14 -13.07
C ARG A 302 -38.63 -14.25 -11.84
N ILE A 303 -38.28 -12.97 -11.88
CA ILE A 303 -38.50 -12.06 -10.74
C ILE A 303 -39.89 -11.39 -10.78
N VAL A 304 -40.64 -11.45 -11.90
CA VAL A 304 -41.95 -10.76 -12.04
C VAL A 304 -43.17 -11.67 -11.78
N GLY A 305 -43.00 -12.99 -11.55
CA GLY A 305 -44.12 -13.92 -11.42
C GLY A 305 -44.30 -14.49 -10.02
N ARG A 306 -45.23 -13.90 -9.23
CA ARG A 306 -45.86 -14.43 -7.99
C ARG A 306 -44.95 -14.43 -6.75
N ARG A 307 -45.16 -13.65 -5.69
CA ARG A 307 -46.39 -13.44 -4.88
C ARG A 307 -47.17 -14.74 -4.65
N MET A 308 -46.68 -15.52 -3.69
CA MET A 308 -47.38 -16.09 -2.53
C MET A 308 -46.33 -16.56 -1.52
#